data_AF-A0A520E6X7-F1
#
_entry.id   AF-A0A520E6X7-F1
#
_cell.length_a   1.000
_cell.length_b   1.000
_cell.length_c   1.000
_cell.angle_alpha   90.00
_cell.angle_beta   90.00
_cell.angle_gamma   90.00
#
_symmetry.space_group_name_H-M   'P 1'
#
loop_
_entity.id
_entity.type
_entity.pdbx_description
1 polymer ?
#
loop_
_entity_poly.entity_id
_entity_poly.type
_entity_poly.pdbx_seq_one_letter_code
_entity_poly.pdbx_strand_id
1 'polypeptide(L)'
;MKRATFILLAAVAVLAACTEKPQTNAQGVKYDTAPWSGTGTQPDTGTVFTAPGWKVGDKMAWQQQLKVRAQSGQNEYNRDK
;
A
#
# COMPACT_ATOMS: atom_id res chain seq x y z
N MET A 1 34.43 -30.05 -33.04
CA MET A 1 32.99 -30.07 -32.70
C MET A 1 32.72 -29.86 -31.21
N LYS A 2 33.25 -30.68 -30.30
CA LYS A 2 33.02 -30.55 -28.84
C LYS A 2 33.32 -29.15 -28.25
N ARG A 3 34.43 -28.52 -28.67
CA ARG A 3 34.83 -27.16 -28.20
C ARG A 3 33.83 -26.07 -28.62
N ALA A 4 33.33 -26.12 -29.85
CA ALA A 4 32.33 -25.18 -30.34
C ALA A 4 31.00 -25.35 -29.59
N THR A 5 30.62 -26.59 -29.28
CA THR A 5 29.43 -26.89 -28.46
C THR A 5 29.55 -26.30 -27.06
N PHE A 6 30.71 -26.40 -26.41
CA PHE A 6 30.93 -25.79 -25.07
C PHE A 6 30.84 -24.27 -25.09
N ILE A 7 31.41 -23.62 -26.10
CA ILE A 7 31.35 -22.15 -26.24
C ILE A 7 29.89 -21.68 -26.44
N LEU A 8 29.13 -22.40 -27.26
CA LEU A 8 27.71 -22.09 -27.49
C LEU A 8 26.87 -22.23 -26.22
N LEU A 9 27.08 -23.30 -25.45
CA LEU A 9 26.38 -23.50 -24.17
C LEU A 9 26.73 -22.41 -23.15
N ALA A 10 28.00 -22.02 -23.07
CA ALA A 10 28.44 -20.94 -22.18
C ALA A 10 27.82 -19.59 -22.57
N ALA A 11 27.73 -19.28 -23.88
CA ALA A 11 27.12 -18.05 -24.35
C ALA A 11 25.61 -17.98 -24.01
N VAL A 12 24.88 -19.09 -24.15
CA VAL A 12 23.46 -19.16 -23.79
C VAL A 12 23.26 -18.99 -22.28
N ALA A 13 24.13 -19.57 -21.45
CA ALA A 13 24.05 -19.43 -19.99
C ALA A 13 24.26 -17.98 -19.52
N VAL A 14 25.18 -17.23 -20.14
CA VAL A 14 25.42 -15.81 -19.81
C VAL A 14 24.25 -14.92 -20.24
N LEU A 15 23.61 -15.20 -21.37
CA LEU A 15 22.40 -14.47 -21.80
C LEU A 15 21.21 -14.70 -20.85
N ALA A 16 21.07 -15.91 -20.32
CA ALA A 16 20.02 -16.25 -19.36
C ALA A 16 20.28 -15.67 -17.95
N ALA A 17 21.52 -15.26 -17.64
CA ALA A 17 21.86 -14.72 -16.32
C ALA A 17 21.26 -13.32 -16.05
N CYS A 18 20.82 -12.60 -17.09
CA CYS A 18 20.20 -11.28 -16.96
C CYS A 18 18.66 -11.32 -16.91
N THR A 19 18.04 -12.49 -16.90
CA THR A 19 16.57 -12.57 -16.79
C THR A 19 16.15 -12.49 -15.32
N GLU A 20 15.71 -11.31 -14.88
CA GLU A 20 15.05 -11.17 -13.59
C GLU A 20 13.63 -11.75 -13.61
N LYS A 21 13.10 -12.10 -12.43
CA LYS A 21 11.68 -12.45 -12.26
C LYS A 21 10.84 -11.30 -12.85
N PRO A 22 9.82 -11.57 -13.69
CA PRO A 22 8.93 -10.52 -14.17
C PRO A 22 8.41 -9.69 -13.00
N GLN A 23 8.71 -8.38 -13.00
CA GLN A 23 8.21 -7.39 -12.05
C GLN A 23 6.72 -7.12 -12.35
N THR A 24 5.92 -8.17 -12.23
CA THR A 24 4.48 -8.12 -12.44
C THR A 24 3.83 -8.07 -11.07
N ASN A 25 2.75 -7.29 -10.97
CA ASN A 25 1.85 -7.34 -9.83
C ASN A 25 0.97 -8.61 -9.85
N ALA A 26 1.41 -9.70 -10.48
CA ALA A 26 0.64 -10.93 -10.60
C ALA A 26 0.72 -11.81 -9.34
N GLN A 27 1.78 -11.66 -8.53
CA GLN A 27 1.97 -12.37 -7.27
C GLN A 27 2.44 -11.41 -6.17
N GLY A 28 1.90 -11.55 -4.96
CA GLY A 28 2.38 -10.80 -3.79
C GLY A 28 1.91 -9.34 -3.70
N VAL A 29 0.86 -8.95 -4.42
CA VAL A 29 0.24 -7.63 -4.24
C VAL A 29 -0.35 -7.57 -2.83
N LYS A 30 0.21 -6.68 -2.00
CA LYS A 30 -0.38 -6.36 -0.72
C LYS A 30 -1.59 -5.46 -0.99
N TYR A 31 -2.78 -5.97 -0.71
CA TYR A 31 -3.98 -5.15 -0.76
C TYR A 31 -3.98 -4.14 0.39
N ASP A 32 -4.61 -3.00 0.14
CA ASP A 32 -4.85 -2.02 1.18
C ASP A 32 -5.63 -2.65 2.33
N THR A 33 -5.20 -2.36 3.55
CA THR A 33 -5.96 -2.74 4.74
C THR A 33 -7.19 -1.86 4.88
N ALA A 34 -8.21 -2.36 5.58
CA ALA A 34 -9.39 -1.55 5.86
C ALA A 34 -8.99 -0.23 6.56
N PRO A 35 -9.43 0.94 6.08
CA PRO A 35 -8.90 2.22 6.57
C PRO A 35 -9.26 2.52 8.04
N TRP A 36 -10.28 1.86 8.60
CA TRP A 36 -10.62 1.96 10.02
C TRP A 36 -9.77 1.05 10.92
N SER A 37 -8.87 0.22 10.37
CA SER A 37 -8.01 -0.69 11.16
C SER A 37 -6.89 0.03 11.90
N GLY A 38 -6.73 1.34 11.76
CA GLY A 38 -5.70 2.10 12.47
C GLY A 38 -4.34 2.12 11.76
N THR A 39 -3.51 3.05 12.22
CA THR A 39 -2.12 3.30 11.79
C THR A 39 -1.09 2.64 12.71
N GLY A 40 -1.54 1.83 13.68
CA GLY A 40 -0.71 1.22 14.73
C GLY A 40 -0.61 2.07 16.00
N THR A 41 -0.03 1.49 17.05
CA THR A 41 0.14 2.12 18.38
C THR A 41 1.62 2.41 18.62
N GLN A 42 1.97 3.62 19.06
CA GLN A 42 3.28 3.93 19.62
C GLN A 42 3.28 3.77 21.15
N PRO A 43 4.38 3.28 21.76
CA PRO A 43 4.44 2.94 23.18
C PRO A 43 4.04 4.07 24.15
N ASP A 44 4.16 5.34 23.73
CA ASP A 44 4.06 6.47 24.66
C ASP A 44 3.07 7.57 24.20
N THR A 45 2.53 7.45 22.98
CA THR A 45 1.68 8.49 22.35
C THR A 45 0.32 7.98 21.90
N GLY A 46 0.04 6.68 22.04
CA GLY A 46 -1.19 6.06 21.55
C GLY A 46 -1.13 5.82 20.05
N THR A 47 -2.27 5.91 19.35
CA THR A 47 -2.33 5.68 17.91
C THR A 47 -1.80 6.88 17.12
N VAL A 48 -0.84 6.65 16.23
CA VAL A 48 -0.13 7.73 15.53
C VAL A 48 -1.04 8.37 14.47
N PHE A 49 -1.15 9.70 14.42
CA PHE A 49 -1.93 10.45 13.42
C PHE A 49 -3.46 10.24 13.45
N THR A 50 -4.04 10.10 14.64
CA THR A 50 -5.49 9.88 14.79
C THR A 50 -6.18 11.08 15.42
N ALA A 51 -7.43 11.33 15.03
CA ALA A 51 -8.24 12.36 15.67
C ALA A 51 -8.47 12.04 17.16
N PRO A 52 -8.50 13.04 18.06
CA PRO A 52 -8.80 12.82 19.48
C PRO A 52 -10.11 12.05 19.69
N GLY A 53 -10.11 11.07 20.59
CA GLY A 53 -11.28 10.26 20.92
C GLY A 53 -11.60 9.15 19.90
N TRP A 54 -10.85 9.02 18.80
CA TRP A 54 -11.01 7.90 17.88
C TRP A 54 -10.51 6.58 18.48
N LYS A 55 -11.20 5.49 18.15
CA LYS A 55 -10.84 4.12 18.55
C LYS A 55 -10.52 3.30 17.32
N VAL A 56 -9.39 2.60 17.35
CA VAL A 56 -8.96 1.69 16.29
C VAL A 56 -10.00 0.57 16.10
N GLY A 57 -10.33 0.28 14.85
CA GLY A 57 -11.32 -0.74 14.49
C GLY A 57 -12.76 -0.25 14.46
N ASP A 58 -13.05 0.97 14.97
CA ASP A 58 -14.40 1.53 14.94
C ASP A 58 -14.75 2.09 13.57
N LYS A 59 -15.35 1.24 12.74
CA LYS A 59 -15.80 1.58 11.39
C LYS A 59 -16.87 2.68 11.39
N MET A 60 -17.84 2.61 12.31
CA MET A 60 -18.96 3.56 12.34
C MET A 60 -18.48 4.96 12.69
N ALA A 61 -17.66 5.08 13.74
CA ALA A 61 -17.06 6.36 14.11
C ALA A 61 -16.19 6.92 12.97
N TRP A 62 -15.40 6.07 12.32
CA TRP A 62 -14.58 6.48 11.17
C TRP A 62 -15.41 7.04 10.01
N GLN A 63 -16.48 6.32 9.60
CA GLN A 63 -17.37 6.76 8.52
C GLN A 63 -18.09 8.06 8.87
N GLN A 64 -18.55 8.20 10.13
CA GLN A 64 -19.22 9.41 10.58
C GLN A 64 -18.29 10.62 10.57
N GLN A 65 -17.04 10.47 11.02
CA GLN A 65 -16.04 11.53 10.98
C GLN A 65 -15.77 12.00 9.54
N LEU A 66 -15.68 11.07 8.58
CA LEU A 66 -15.53 11.43 7.17
C LEU A 66 -16.75 12.17 6.62
N LYS A 67 -17.95 11.71 6.95
CA LYS A 67 -19.19 12.38 6.54
C LYS A 67 -19.23 13.82 7.06
N VAL A 68 -18.95 14.03 8.35
CA VAL A 68 -18.93 15.36 8.96
C VAL A 68 -17.86 16.25 8.30
N ARG A 69 -16.65 15.73 8.08
CA ARG A 69 -15.59 16.48 7.39
C ARG A 69 -16.01 16.93 5.99
N ALA A 70 -16.59 16.01 5.22
CA ALA A 70 -17.03 16.32 3.85
C ALA A 70 -18.14 17.37 3.85
N GLN A 71 -19.11 17.26 4.76
CA GLN A 71 -20.27 18.15 4.78
C GLN A 71 -20.00 19.51 5.42
N SER A 72 -19.24 19.57 6.51
CA SER A 72 -19.08 20.80 7.31
C SER A 72 -17.73 21.48 7.15
N GLY A 73 -16.72 20.77 6.62
CA GLY A 73 -15.36 21.31 6.50
C GLY A 73 -14.98 21.66 5.06
N GLN A 74 -15.21 20.72 4.14
CA GLN A 74 -14.68 20.75 2.77
C GLN A 74 -15.75 21.00 1.70
N ASN A 75 -16.99 21.32 2.09
CA ASN A 75 -18.04 21.65 1.14
C ASN A 75 -18.27 23.16 1.13
N GLU A 76 -17.79 23.83 0.09
CA GLU A 76 -17.94 25.27 -0.10
C GLU A 76 -19.40 25.68 -0.34
N TYR A 77 -20.25 24.79 -0.86
CA TYR A 77 -21.68 25.07 -1.04
C TYR A 77 -22.43 25.25 0.28
N ASN A 78 -21.87 24.72 1.38
CA ASN A 78 -22.44 24.85 2.71
C ASN A 78 -21.90 26.08 3.47
N ARG A 79 -21.05 26.90 2.83
CA ARG A 79 -20.63 28.19 3.38
C ARG A 79 -21.57 29.27 2.88
N ASP A 80 -22.54 29.63 3.72
CA ASP A 80 -23.37 30.80 3.50
C ASP A 80 -22.49 32.06 3.44
N LYS A 81 -22.91 33.07 2.67
CA LYS A 81 -22.19 34.35 2.51
C LYS A 81 -22.05 35.12 3.82
#